data_AF-A0A2Z6R8Y1-F1
#
_entry.id   AF-A0A2Z6R8Y1-F1
#
_cell.length_a   1.000
_cell.length_b   1.000
_cell.length_c   1.000
_cell.angle_alpha   90.00
_cell.angle_beta   90.00
_cell.angle_gamma   90.00
#
_symmetry.space_group_name_H-M   'P 1'
#
loop_
_entity.id
_entity.type
_entity.pdbx_description
1 polymer ?
#
loop_
_entity_poly.entity_id
_entity_poly.type
_entity_poly.pdbx_seq_one_letter_code
_entity_poly.pdbx_strand_id
1 'polypeptide(L)'
;MSYMSLGSSTSDLNLSDLSLPTVEEVKGFDIEQLNGFLKEKLKNIDSHIDTLKAQEVDGEAFLALTHEGLKVIEIPLGPSIKIIKLLNDIKGGKRTLFLPIFANNTEYLLILVLFFPASYRQTRPKNTFALS
;
A
#
# COMPACT_ATOMS: atom_id res chain seq x y z
N MET A 1 36.31 33.60 21.85
CA MET A 1 35.67 32.72 20.84
C MET A 1 35.36 31.40 21.52
N SER A 2 34.08 31.13 21.76
CA SER A 2 33.62 29.97 22.51
C SER A 2 32.85 29.07 21.55
N TYR A 3 33.24 27.81 21.50
CA TYR A 3 32.73 26.80 20.56
C TYR A 3 31.25 26.50 20.85
N MET A 4 30.42 26.54 19.80
CA MET A 4 29.05 26.04 19.88
C MET A 4 29.07 24.53 20.04
N SER A 5 28.46 24.05 21.12
CA SER A 5 28.14 22.64 21.33
C SER A 5 27.08 22.22 20.30
N LEU A 6 27.47 21.35 19.37
CA LEU A 6 26.55 20.72 18.42
C LEU A 6 25.77 19.65 19.20
N GLY A 7 24.64 20.06 19.78
CA GLY A 7 23.65 19.14 20.31
C GLY A 7 23.05 18.31 19.17
N SER A 8 23.70 17.20 18.85
CA SER A 8 23.16 16.14 18.01
C SER A 8 21.99 15.52 18.75
N SER A 9 20.80 16.09 18.57
CA SER A 9 19.56 15.38 18.90
C SER A 9 19.29 14.42 17.74
N THR A 10 20.05 13.33 17.71
CA THR A 10 19.56 12.10 17.10
C THR A 10 18.30 11.79 17.86
N SER A 11 17.16 12.08 17.24
CA SER A 11 15.91 11.46 17.64
C SER A 11 16.18 9.98 17.56
N ASP A 12 16.34 9.35 18.71
CA ASP A 12 16.42 7.91 18.86
C ASP A 12 15.18 7.34 18.17
N LEU A 13 15.34 6.90 16.93
CA LEU A 13 14.34 6.11 16.24
C LEU A 13 14.31 4.78 16.98
N ASN A 14 13.42 4.70 17.98
CA ASN A 14 13.17 3.50 18.74
C ASN A 14 12.95 2.36 17.75
N LEU A 15 13.83 1.35 17.77
CA LEU A 15 13.80 0.23 16.82
C LEU A 15 12.47 -0.56 16.89
N SER A 16 11.76 -0.43 18.02
CA SER A 16 10.41 -0.93 18.29
C SER A 16 9.31 -0.27 17.44
N ASP A 17 9.56 0.94 16.92
CA ASP A 17 8.57 1.76 16.22
C ASP A 17 8.29 1.25 14.78
N LEU A 18 9.16 0.37 14.27
CA LEU A 18 9.12 -0.16 12.90
C LEU A 18 8.53 -1.58 12.79
N SER A 19 8.29 -2.26 13.92
CA SER A 19 7.70 -3.60 13.91
C SER A 19 6.20 -3.48 13.64
N LEU A 20 5.78 -3.72 12.41
CA LEU A 20 4.36 -3.91 12.11
C LEU A 20 3.89 -5.23 12.71
N PRO A 21 2.68 -5.28 13.29
CA PRO A 21 2.08 -6.53 13.74
C PRO A 21 1.83 -7.45 12.54
N THR A 22 1.80 -8.74 12.82
CA THR A 22 1.38 -9.78 11.88
C THR A 22 -0.12 -9.71 11.62
N VAL A 23 -0.58 -10.35 10.54
CA VAL A 23 -2.01 -10.40 10.19
C VAL A 23 -2.81 -11.10 11.29
N GLU A 24 -2.26 -12.15 11.88
CA GLU A 24 -2.87 -12.93 12.96
C GLU A 24 -3.02 -12.11 14.25
N GLU A 25 -2.02 -11.29 14.57
CA GLU A 25 -2.09 -10.35 15.70
C GLU A 25 -3.16 -9.29 15.49
N VAL A 26 -3.17 -8.64 14.31
CA VAL A 26 -4.18 -7.62 13.99
C VAL A 26 -5.58 -8.21 13.98
N LYS A 27 -5.75 -9.44 13.49
CA LYS A 27 -7.04 -10.13 13.51
C LYS A 27 -7.61 -10.28 14.93
N GLY A 28 -6.74 -10.40 15.94
CA GLY A 28 -7.12 -10.51 17.34
C GLY A 28 -7.44 -9.19 18.03
N PHE A 29 -7.28 -8.03 17.36
CA PHE A 29 -7.55 -6.74 17.98
C PHE A 29 -9.04 -6.49 18.16
N ASP A 30 -9.41 -6.11 19.38
CA ASP A 30 -10.69 -5.44 19.62
C ASP A 30 -10.68 -3.99 19.08
N ILE A 31 -11.84 -3.34 19.14
CA ILE A 31 -12.03 -1.99 18.62
C ILE A 31 -11.09 -0.97 19.28
N GLU A 32 -10.84 -1.08 20.59
CA GLU A 32 -10.00 -0.13 21.33
C GLU A 32 -8.51 -0.33 21.02
N GLN A 33 -8.08 -1.60 20.95
CA GLN A 33 -6.74 -2.00 20.58
C GLN A 33 -6.40 -1.54 19.17
N LEU A 34 -7.30 -1.78 18.20
CA LEU A 34 -7.12 -1.31 16.84
C LEU A 34 -7.05 0.22 16.78
N ASN A 35 -7.97 0.91 17.44
CA ASN A 35 -8.02 2.37 17.46
C ASN A 35 -6.73 2.97 18.03
N GLY A 36 -6.21 2.42 19.13
CA GLY A 36 -4.94 2.83 19.73
C GLY A 36 -3.76 2.60 18.79
N PHE A 37 -3.68 1.41 18.19
CA PHE A 37 -2.67 1.07 17.20
C PHE A 37 -2.65 2.02 16.00
N LEU A 38 -3.82 2.33 15.44
CA LEU A 38 -3.92 3.23 14.30
C LEU A 38 -3.49 4.66 14.64
N LYS A 39 -3.83 5.17 15.84
CA LYS A 39 -3.40 6.51 16.29
C LYS A 39 -1.89 6.59 16.49
N GLU A 40 -1.27 5.51 16.94
CA GLU A 40 0.19 5.42 17.05
C GLU A 40 0.87 5.45 15.67
N LYS A 41 0.38 4.65 14.72
CA LYS A 41 1.02 4.47 13.41
C LYS A 41 0.67 5.54 12.38
N LEU A 42 -0.51 6.15 12.44
CA LEU A 42 -1.00 7.08 11.43
C LEU A 42 -1.14 8.49 12.00
N LYS A 43 -0.05 9.27 11.90
CA LYS A 43 -0.05 10.68 12.32
C LYS A 43 -0.98 11.54 11.44
N ASN A 44 -1.66 12.50 12.08
CA ASN A 44 -2.52 13.52 11.46
C ASN A 44 -3.80 12.98 10.80
N ILE A 45 -4.37 11.88 11.29
CA ILE A 45 -5.69 11.41 10.83
C ILE A 45 -6.62 10.95 11.98
N ASP A 46 -6.30 11.30 13.23
CA ASP A 46 -6.96 10.79 14.45
C ASP A 46 -8.49 10.95 14.42
N SER A 47 -8.99 12.06 13.89
CA SER A 47 -10.44 12.31 13.76
C SER A 47 -11.16 11.29 12.87
N HIS A 48 -10.47 10.74 11.88
CA HIS A 48 -11.02 9.69 11.00
C HIS A 48 -10.86 8.29 11.59
N ILE A 49 -9.89 8.11 12.49
CA ILE A 49 -9.73 6.86 13.23
C ILE A 49 -10.89 6.69 14.22
N ASP A 50 -11.33 7.77 14.87
CA ASP A 50 -12.53 7.74 15.72
C ASP A 50 -13.81 7.37 14.93
N THR A 51 -13.88 7.69 13.63
CA THR A 51 -14.97 7.23 12.75
C THR A 51 -14.95 5.71 12.56
N LEU A 52 -13.78 5.08 12.40
CA LEU A 52 -13.67 3.62 12.33
C LEU A 52 -14.18 2.97 13.63
N LYS A 53 -13.81 3.54 14.79
CA LYS A 53 -14.30 3.10 16.09
C LYS A 53 -15.82 3.24 16.21
N ALA A 54 -16.39 4.36 15.77
CA ALA A 54 -17.84 4.59 15.79
C ALA A 54 -18.62 3.64 14.87
N GLN A 55 -17.96 3.11 13.84
CA GLN A 55 -18.49 2.10 12.92
C GLN A 55 -18.16 0.66 13.36
N GLU A 56 -17.70 0.50 14.61
CA GLU A 56 -17.40 -0.80 15.22
C GLU A 56 -16.40 -1.65 14.41
N VAL A 57 -15.46 -1.00 13.74
CA VAL A 57 -14.40 -1.70 12.99
C VAL A 57 -13.41 -2.30 13.98
N ASP A 58 -13.42 -3.62 14.11
CA ASP A 58 -12.43 -4.40 14.84
C ASP A 58 -11.28 -4.85 13.93
N GLY A 59 -10.33 -5.62 14.49
CA GLY A 59 -9.16 -6.10 13.77
C GLY A 59 -9.48 -6.97 12.56
N GLU A 60 -10.48 -7.84 12.65
CA GLU A 60 -10.89 -8.70 11.53
C GLU A 60 -11.57 -7.88 10.42
N ALA A 61 -12.50 -6.98 10.78
CA ALA A 61 -13.14 -6.07 9.83
C ALA A 61 -12.12 -5.13 9.16
N PHE A 62 -11.14 -4.64 9.92
CA PHE A 62 -10.05 -3.83 9.40
C PHE A 62 -9.25 -4.55 8.31
N LEU A 63 -8.96 -5.84 8.53
CA LEU A 63 -8.25 -6.65 7.53
C LEU A 63 -9.07 -6.85 6.25
N ALA A 64 -10.39 -6.70 6.29
CA ALA A 64 -11.28 -6.77 5.13
C ALA A 64 -11.58 -5.40 4.49
N LEU A 65 -11.09 -4.30 5.05
CA LEU A 65 -11.40 -2.95 4.55
C LEU A 65 -10.92 -2.74 3.11
N THR A 66 -11.75 -2.03 2.35
CA THR A 66 -11.48 -1.59 0.98
C THR A 66 -11.65 -0.08 0.86
N HIS A 67 -11.14 0.49 -0.23
CA HIS A 67 -11.37 1.91 -0.54
C HIS A 67 -12.87 2.26 -0.63
N GLU A 68 -13.70 1.33 -1.13
CA GLU A 68 -15.15 1.52 -1.20
C GLU A 68 -15.77 1.54 0.20
N GLY A 69 -15.36 0.63 1.08
CA GLY A 69 -15.82 0.60 2.47
C GLY A 69 -15.50 1.91 3.20
N LEU A 70 -14.28 2.43 3.03
CA LEU A 70 -13.87 3.72 3.61
C LEU A 70 -14.67 4.90 3.06
N LYS A 71 -15.06 4.85 1.78
CA LYS A 71 -15.91 5.87 1.15
C LYS A 71 -17.34 5.85 1.71
N VAL A 72 -17.89 4.67 2.01
CA VAL A 72 -19.23 4.51 2.60
C VAL A 72 -19.31 5.15 3.98
N ILE A 73 -18.25 5.06 4.77
CA ILE A 73 -18.15 5.69 6.10
C ILE A 73 -17.57 7.11 6.04
N GLU A 74 -17.62 7.75 4.86
CA GLU A 74 -17.26 9.15 4.60
C GLU A 74 -15.82 9.54 4.98
N ILE A 75 -14.89 8.58 5.01
CA ILE A 75 -13.47 8.90 5.21
C ILE A 75 -12.92 9.52 3.91
N PRO A 76 -12.30 10.72 3.98
CA PRO A 76 -11.76 11.39 2.80
C PRO A 76 -10.66 10.57 2.11
N LEU A 77 -10.38 10.89 0.84
CA LEU A 77 -9.43 10.14 0.02
C LEU A 77 -8.02 10.10 0.62
N GLY A 78 -7.51 11.22 1.14
CA GLY A 78 -6.16 11.31 1.72
C GLY A 78 -5.94 10.34 2.89
N PRO A 79 -6.77 10.40 3.96
CA PRO A 79 -6.76 9.43 5.05
C PRO A 79 -6.97 7.98 4.57
N SER A 80 -7.90 7.75 3.63
CA SER A 80 -8.15 6.41 3.10
C SER A 80 -6.91 5.77 2.47
N ILE A 81 -6.15 6.54 1.68
CA ILE A 81 -4.90 6.06 1.07
C ILE A 81 -3.90 5.63 2.14
N LYS A 82 -3.78 6.38 3.24
CA LYS A 82 -2.85 6.05 4.34
C LYS A 82 -3.25 4.76 5.04
N ILE A 83 -4.55 4.58 5.32
CA ILE A 83 -5.09 3.39 5.97
C ILE A 83 -4.86 2.14 5.11
N ILE A 84 -5.24 2.21 3.83
CA ILE A 84 -5.07 1.08 2.89
C ILE A 84 -3.58 0.74 2.69
N LYS A 85 -2.71 1.75 2.68
CA LYS A 85 -1.27 1.52 2.61
C LYS A 85 -0.77 0.74 3.83
N LEU A 86 -1.14 1.16 5.04
CA LEU A 86 -0.77 0.44 6.26
C LEU A 86 -1.31 -1.00 6.27
N LEU A 87 -2.57 -1.18 5.86
CA LEU A 87 -3.18 -2.51 5.73
C LEU A 87 -2.39 -3.42 4.78
N ASN A 88 -1.95 -2.90 3.63
CA ASN A 88 -1.15 -3.65 2.68
C ASN A 88 0.25 -3.96 3.22
N ASP A 89 0.87 -3.01 3.92
CA ASP A 89 2.17 -3.22 4.57
C ASP A 89 2.08 -4.35 5.62
N ILE A 90 0.99 -4.40 6.41
CA ILE A 90 0.72 -5.48 7.39
C ILE A 90 0.53 -6.84 6.69
N LYS A 91 -0.20 -6.89 5.57
CA LYS A 91 -0.42 -8.13 4.80
C LYS A 91 0.83 -8.65 4.08
N GLY A 92 1.99 -8.00 4.25
CA GLY A 92 3.21 -8.34 3.52
C GLY A 92 3.13 -8.00 2.03
N GLY A 93 2.21 -7.11 1.65
CA GLY A 93 2.04 -6.63 0.29
C GLY A 93 3.29 -5.86 -0.14
N LYS A 94 4.08 -6.45 -1.04
CA LYS A 94 5.09 -5.71 -1.82
C LYS A 94 4.44 -4.42 -2.28
N ARG A 95 5.07 -3.28 -1.98
CA ARG A 95 4.70 -1.91 -2.42
C ARG A 95 4.23 -1.92 -3.88
N THR A 96 2.96 -2.21 -4.10
CA THR A 96 2.31 -1.97 -5.37
C THR A 96 2.19 -0.47 -5.38
N LEU A 97 3.09 0.17 -6.11
CA LEU A 97 2.90 1.55 -6.53
C LEU A 97 1.46 1.59 -7.06
N PHE A 98 0.57 2.23 -6.31
CA PHE A 98 -0.76 2.57 -6.78
C PHE A 98 -0.52 3.48 -7.97
N LEU A 99 -0.45 2.88 -9.17
CA LEU A 99 -0.75 3.60 -10.38
C LEU A 99 -2.20 4.05 -10.18
N PRO A 100 -2.50 5.35 -10.25
CA PRO A 100 -3.87 5.82 -10.14
C PRO A 100 -4.57 5.38 -11.42
N ILE A 101 -5.12 4.17 -11.43
CA ILE A 101 -5.99 3.73 -12.51
C ILE A 101 -7.38 4.32 -12.22
N PHE A 102 -7.49 5.64 -12.27
CA PHE A 102 -8.74 6.27 -12.67
C PHE A 102 -8.89 6.05 -14.18
N ALA A 103 -9.12 4.80 -14.58
CA ALA A 103 -9.54 4.53 -15.95
C ALA A 103 -11.03 4.84 -16.05
N ASN A 104 -11.29 6.11 -16.39
CA ASN A 104 -12.30 6.38 -17.38
C ASN A 104 -12.05 5.46 -18.60
N ASN A 105 -13.12 4.85 -19.07
CA ASN A 105 -13.24 3.58 -19.80
C ASN A 105 -12.70 3.53 -21.25
N THR A 106 -11.61 4.23 -21.58
CA THR A 106 -11.04 4.18 -22.95
C THR A 106 -9.51 4.05 -23.06
N GLU A 107 -8.74 4.23 -21.98
CA GLU A 107 -7.26 4.32 -22.10
C GLU A 107 -6.50 2.98 -21.98
N TYR A 108 -7.17 1.88 -21.67
CA TYR A 108 -6.53 0.56 -21.56
C TYR A 108 -5.98 0.01 -22.89
N LEU A 109 -6.41 0.53 -24.03
CA LEU A 109 -5.92 0.06 -25.33
C LEU A 109 -4.49 0.53 -25.64
N LEU A 110 -3.99 1.61 -25.03
CA LEU A 110 -2.66 2.15 -25.35
C LEU A 110 -1.52 1.46 -24.57
N ILE A 111 -1.79 0.99 -23.35
CA ILE A 111 -0.79 0.33 -22.51
C ILE A 111 -0.51 -1.12 -22.95
N LEU A 112 -1.50 -1.83 -23.50
CA LEU A 112 -1.32 -3.19 -24.03
C LEU A 112 -0.39 -3.25 -25.25
N VAL A 113 -0.30 -2.17 -26.05
CA VAL A 113 0.53 -2.15 -27.27
C VAL A 113 2.02 -1.89 -26.97
N LEU A 114 2.34 -1.21 -25.86
CA LEU A 114 3.72 -0.91 -25.49
C LEU A 114 4.44 -2.06 -24.76
N PHE A 115 3.72 -3.09 -24.32
CA PHE A 115 4.26 -4.25 -23.60
C PHE A 115 4.37 -5.53 -24.45
N PHE A 116 4.34 -5.42 -25.79
CA PHE A 116 4.79 -6.48 -26.69
C PHE A 116 6.14 -6.12 -27.31
N PRO A 117 7.28 -6.47 -26.69
CA PRO A 117 8.55 -6.47 -27.40
C PRO A 117 8.51 -7.55 -28.48
N ALA A 118 8.79 -7.14 -29.72
CA ALA A 118 8.76 -7.96 -30.92
C ALA A 118 9.47 -9.33 -30.77
N SER A 119 8.77 -10.41 -31.12
CA SER A 119 9.41 -11.68 -31.51
C SER A 119 8.67 -12.33 -32.66
N TYR A 120 8.73 -11.68 -33.82
CA TYR A 120 8.71 -12.37 -35.10
C TYR A 120 10.15 -12.45 -35.62
N ARG A 121 10.99 -13.27 -34.98
CA ARG A 121 12.18 -13.79 -35.67
C ARG A 121 11.69 -14.86 -36.63
N GLN A 122 11.53 -14.49 -37.89
CA GLN A 122 11.33 -15.45 -38.97
C GLN A 122 12.62 -16.26 -39.12
N THR A 123 12.63 -17.49 -38.63
CA THR A 123 13.72 -18.44 -38.86
C THR A 123 13.72 -18.78 -40.35
N ARG A 124 14.78 -18.35 -41.04
CA ARG A 124 15.12 -18.76 -42.40
C ARG A 124 15.14 -20.30 -42.49
N PRO A 125 14.30 -20.96 -43.30
CA PRO A 125 14.46 -22.38 -43.54
C PRO A 125 15.75 -22.61 -44.33
N LYS A 126 16.64 -23.47 -43.81
CA LYS A 126 17.79 -24.02 -44.53
C LYS A 126 17.26 -25.10 -45.47
N ASN A 127 17.17 -24.82 -46.77
CA ASN A 127 17.05 -25.86 -47.78
C ASN A 127 18.34 -25.92 -48.60
N THR A 128 19.27 -26.74 -48.12
CA THR A 128 20.31 -27.34 -48.96
C THR A 128 19.61 -28.28 -49.93
N PHE A 129 19.50 -27.92 -51.20
CA PHE A 129 19.29 -28.86 -52.29
C PHE A 129 20.55 -28.89 -53.14
N ALA A 130 21.37 -29.91 -52.88
CA ALA A 130 22.25 -30.46 -53.90
C ALA A 130 21.45 -31.54 -54.64
N LEU A 131 21.44 -31.52 -55.97
CA LEU A 131 21.61 -32.69 -56.87
C LEU A 131 21.30 -32.32 -58.33
N SER A 132 22.16 -32.88 -59.20
CA SER A 132 22.25 -32.91 -60.67
C SER A 132 22.58 -31.60 -61.40
#